data_AF-A0A1X1NQS0-F1
#
_entry.id   AF-A0A1X1NQS0-F1
#
_cell.length_a   1.000
_cell.length_b   1.000
_cell.length_c   1.000
_cell.angle_alpha   90.00
_cell.angle_beta   90.00
_cell.angle_gamma   90.00
#
_symmetry.space_group_name_H-M   'P 1'
#
loop_
_entity.id
_entity.type
_entity.pdbx_description
1 polymer ?
#
loop_
_entity_poly.entity_id
_entity_poly.type
_entity_poly.pdbx_seq_one_letter_code
_entity_poly.pdbx_strand_id
1 'polypeptide(L)'
;MEPFIDDERDDHDCCWICPALRLPAGQFDVFERPTSETRFNPDDGFRYLPCGTPACVHAERVGLPPGRYGSRGEPLPDGITPSGSAG
;
A
#
# COMPACT_ATOMS: atom_id res chain seq x y z
N MET A 1 -24.74 -16.93 12.99
CA MET A 1 -24.96 -15.61 12.37
C MET A 1 -23.60 -15.05 12.04
N GLU A 2 -22.96 -15.56 10.98
CA GLU A 2 -21.76 -14.92 10.40
C GLU A 2 -21.81 -15.20 8.90
N PRO A 3 -21.52 -14.18 8.09
CA PRO A 3 -20.22 -14.24 7.47
C PRO A 3 -19.49 -12.92 7.68
N PHE A 4 -18.48 -12.93 8.55
CA PHE A 4 -17.36 -12.03 8.33
C PHE A 4 -16.72 -12.51 7.03
N ILE A 5 -16.64 -11.61 6.05
CA ILE A 5 -15.97 -11.88 4.78
C ILE A 5 -14.56 -12.37 5.14
N ASP A 6 -14.23 -13.58 4.67
CA ASP A 6 -12.89 -14.14 4.73
C ASP A 6 -12.03 -13.33 3.74
N ASP A 7 -11.62 -12.13 4.16
CA ASP A 7 -10.78 -11.20 3.39
C ASP A 7 -9.40 -11.82 3.04
N GLU A 8 -9.10 -12.98 3.64
CA GLU A 8 -7.93 -13.81 3.39
C GLU A 8 -7.88 -14.40 1.97
N ARG A 9 -8.94 -14.25 1.16
CA ARG A 9 -9.09 -14.85 -0.17
C ARG A 9 -9.52 -13.88 -1.26
N ASP A 10 -9.21 -12.59 -1.12
CA ASP A 10 -9.32 -11.67 -2.24
C ASP A 10 -8.19 -11.99 -3.24
N ASP A 11 -8.49 -12.70 -4.34
CA ASP A 11 -7.55 -13.13 -5.40
C ASP A 11 -6.86 -11.96 -6.13
N HIS A 12 -7.13 -10.71 -5.74
CA HIS A 12 -6.46 -9.54 -6.28
C HIS A 12 -5.05 -9.36 -5.69
N ASP A 13 -4.07 -9.15 -6.57
CA ASP A 13 -2.69 -8.84 -6.19
C ASP A 13 -2.63 -7.71 -5.15
N CYS A 14 -3.47 -6.69 -5.28
CA CYS A 14 -3.59 -5.56 -4.35
C CYS A 14 -5.03 -5.38 -3.86
N CYS A 15 -5.21 -4.87 -2.63
CA CYS A 15 -6.54 -4.49 -2.16
C CYS A 15 -7.11 -3.32 -2.99
N TRP A 16 -8.43 -3.26 -3.13
CA TRP A 16 -9.13 -2.27 -3.97
C TRP A 16 -8.86 -0.78 -3.63
N ILE A 17 -8.38 -0.49 -2.42
CA ILE A 17 -7.97 0.84 -1.95
C ILE A 17 -6.44 1.06 -1.96
N CYS A 18 -5.68 0.13 -2.51
CA CYS A 18 -4.22 0.20 -2.49
C CYS A 18 -3.70 1.37 -3.34
N PRO A 19 -2.72 2.17 -2.85
CA PRO A 19 -2.08 3.19 -3.65
C PRO A 19 -1.37 2.63 -4.89
N ALA A 20 -0.88 1.39 -4.85
CA ALA A 20 -0.21 0.76 -5.98
C ALA A 20 -1.10 0.60 -7.23
N LEU A 21 -2.43 0.62 -7.08
CA LEU A 21 -3.36 0.59 -8.21
C LEU A 21 -3.38 1.91 -9.01
N ARG A 22 -2.90 3.01 -8.44
CA ARG A 22 -3.00 4.36 -9.03
C ARG A 22 -1.68 5.11 -9.07
N LEU A 23 -0.70 4.69 -8.27
CA LEU A 23 0.58 5.36 -8.11
C LEU A 23 1.73 4.37 -8.38
N PRO A 24 2.80 4.81 -9.05
CA PRO A 24 3.98 3.97 -9.23
C PRO A 24 4.68 3.74 -7.89
N ALA A 25 5.43 2.62 -7.80
CA ALA A 25 6.35 2.39 -6.70
C ALA A 25 7.30 3.59 -6.55
N GLY A 26 7.58 3.98 -5.31
CA GLY A 26 8.34 5.20 -5.02
C GLY A 26 7.51 6.45 -4.79
N GLN A 27 6.19 6.45 -5.09
CA GLN A 27 5.29 7.57 -4.76
C GLN A 27 4.43 7.34 -3.51
N PHE A 28 4.60 6.20 -2.85
CA PHE A 28 3.96 5.86 -1.59
C PHE A 28 4.94 5.13 -0.67
N ASP A 29 4.66 5.16 0.63
CA ASP A 29 5.42 4.42 1.63
C ASP A 29 4.80 3.03 1.87
N VAL A 30 5.61 2.07 2.26
CA VAL A 30 5.16 0.72 2.65
C VAL A 30 5.46 0.50 4.12
N PHE A 31 4.45 0.14 4.88
CA PHE A 31 4.57 -0.24 6.28
C PHE A 31 4.23 -1.72 6.45
N GLU A 32 4.83 -2.35 7.46
CA GLU A 32 4.56 -3.75 7.82
C GLU A 32 3.14 -3.95 8.37
N ARG A 33 2.56 -2.92 8.98
CA ARG A 33 1.24 -2.95 9.61
C ARG A 33 0.64 -1.54 9.69
N PRO A 34 -0.68 -1.40 9.90
CA PRO A 34 -1.28 -0.11 10.20
C PRO A 34 -0.59 0.59 11.38
N THR A 35 -0.36 1.89 11.21
CA THR A 35 0.27 2.74 12.23
C THR A 35 -0.64 3.92 12.55
N SER A 36 -0.47 4.53 13.72
CA SER A 36 -1.18 5.76 14.09
C SER A 36 -0.79 6.96 13.21
N GLU A 37 0.35 6.87 12.54
CA GLU A 37 0.84 7.89 11.60
C GLU A 37 0.06 7.88 10.27
N THR A 38 -0.54 6.75 9.88
CA THR A 38 -1.14 6.55 8.55
C THR A 38 -2.67 6.58 8.61
N ARG A 39 -3.24 7.79 8.57
CA ARG A 39 -4.69 8.02 8.68
C ARG A 39 -5.40 7.68 7.37
N PHE A 40 -6.51 6.95 7.46
CA PHE A 40 -7.36 6.62 6.32
C PHE A 40 -8.17 7.85 5.86
N ASN A 41 -8.17 8.12 4.56
CA ASN A 41 -9.00 9.11 3.90
C ASN A 41 -10.16 8.41 3.16
N PRO A 42 -11.42 8.62 3.55
CA PRO A 42 -12.56 7.97 2.88
C PRO A 42 -12.84 8.52 1.48
N ASP A 43 -12.35 9.71 1.12
CA ASP A 43 -12.62 10.33 -0.19
C ASP A 43 -11.90 9.60 -1.34
N ASP A 44 -10.71 9.04 -1.08
CA ASP A 44 -9.89 8.33 -2.09
C ASP A 44 -9.53 6.89 -1.69
N GLY A 45 -9.75 6.52 -0.43
CA GLY A 45 -9.46 5.20 0.14
C GLY A 45 -8.02 5.01 0.60
N PHE A 46 -7.14 5.99 0.46
CA PHE A 46 -5.74 5.85 0.84
C PHE A 46 -5.50 6.11 2.32
N ARG A 47 -4.39 5.57 2.83
CA ARG A 47 -3.83 6.02 4.11
C ARG A 47 -2.75 7.04 3.85
N TYR A 48 -2.66 8.07 4.68
CA TYR A 48 -1.71 9.16 4.52
C TYR A 48 -0.86 9.39 5.76
N LEU A 49 0.44 9.64 5.54
CA LEU A 49 1.32 10.24 6.53
C LEU A 49 0.94 11.72 6.76
N PRO A 50 1.38 12.35 7.88
CA PRO A 50 1.15 13.78 8.12
C PRO A 50 1.72 14.70 7.03
N CYS A 51 2.72 14.25 6.27
CA CYS A 51 3.30 14.99 5.14
C CYS A 51 2.48 14.87 3.84
N GLY A 52 1.36 14.14 3.84
CA GLY A 52 0.51 13.95 2.65
C GLY A 52 0.97 12.84 1.71
N THR A 53 2.03 12.10 2.06
CA THR A 53 2.44 10.92 1.29
C THR A 53 1.48 9.76 1.56
N PRO A 54 0.95 9.09 0.53
CA PRO A 54 0.12 7.91 0.69
C PRO A 54 0.94 6.70 1.18
N ALA A 55 0.29 5.76 1.84
CA ALA A 55 0.92 4.58 2.44
C ALA A 55 0.11 3.31 2.18
N CYS A 56 0.82 2.23 1.84
CA CYS A 56 0.33 0.87 1.89
C CYS A 56 0.77 0.19 3.19
N VAL A 57 -0.10 -0.62 3.78
CA VAL A 57 0.18 -1.40 5.01
C VAL A 57 0.27 -2.90 4.74
N HIS A 58 0.23 -3.31 3.47
CA HIS A 58 0.25 -4.70 3.03
C HIS A 58 1.45 -4.91 2.08
N ALA A 59 2.65 -4.97 2.65
CA ALA A 59 3.90 -5.14 1.93
C ALA A 59 3.88 -6.34 0.95
N GLU A 60 3.35 -7.46 1.40
CA GLU A 60 3.20 -8.70 0.61
C GLU A 60 2.33 -8.52 -0.63
N ARG A 61 1.29 -7.69 -0.57
CA ARG A 61 0.37 -7.44 -1.68
C ARG A 61 0.96 -6.54 -2.75
N VAL A 62 1.83 -5.60 -2.36
CA VAL A 62 2.53 -4.71 -3.32
C VAL A 62 3.89 -5.27 -3.77
N GLY A 63 4.32 -6.40 -3.21
CA GLY A 63 5.59 -7.02 -3.51
C GLY A 63 6.82 -6.21 -3.05
N LEU A 64 6.66 -5.19 -2.20
CA LEU A 64 7.74 -4.32 -1.72
C LEU A 64 7.97 -4.54 -0.22
N PRO A 65 9.22 -4.54 0.26
CA PRO A 65 9.48 -4.54 1.69
C PRO A 65 9.01 -3.22 2.33
N PRO A 66 8.84 -3.16 3.66
CA PRO A 66 8.57 -1.90 4.34
C PRO A 66 9.67 -0.87 4.09
N GLY A 67 9.29 0.35 3.73
CA GLY A 67 10.20 1.42 3.36
C GLY A 67 9.48 2.75 3.11
N ARG A 68 10.20 3.86 3.32
CA ARG A 68 9.74 5.25 3.14
C ARG A 68 10.12 5.78 1.76
N TYR A 69 9.63 5.10 0.72
CA TYR A 69 9.98 5.40 -0.66
C TYR A 69 9.43 6.76 -1.12
N GLY A 70 8.17 7.05 -0.82
CA GLY A 70 7.54 8.31 -1.21
C GLY A 70 7.90 9.48 -0.31
N SER A 71 7.94 9.27 1.01
CA SER A 71 8.12 10.37 1.97
C SER A 71 9.58 10.75 2.18
N ARG A 72 10.51 9.79 2.03
CA ARG A 72 11.94 10.01 2.22
C ARG A 72 12.78 9.79 0.96
N GLY A 73 12.18 9.33 -0.14
CA GLY A 73 12.93 9.02 -1.35
C GLY A 73 13.89 7.85 -1.16
N GLU A 74 13.58 6.91 -0.26
CA GLU A 74 14.40 5.70 -0.11
C GLU A 74 14.43 4.95 -1.46
N PRO A 75 15.59 4.39 -1.86
CA PRO A 75 15.69 3.70 -3.13
C PRO A 75 14.79 2.47 -3.13
N LEU A 76 14.13 2.21 -4.25
CA LEU A 76 13.42 0.96 -4.45
C LEU A 76 14.46 -0.18 -4.54
N PRO A 77 14.19 -1.32 -3.89
CA PRO A 77 15.07 -2.48 -4.00
C PRO A 77 15.17 -2.98 -5.44
N ASP A 78 16.40 -3.27 -5.88
CA ASP A 78 16.67 -3.76 -7.23
C ASP A 78 15.99 -5.12 -7.49
N GLY A 79 15.49 -5.30 -8.72
CA GLY A 79 14.92 -6.58 -9.17
C GLY A 79 13.53 -6.90 -8.64
N ILE A 80 12.90 -5.99 -7.88
CA ILE A 80 11.51 -6.16 -7.44
C ILE A 80 10.57 -5.55 -8.47
N THR A 81 9.66 -6.36 -9.00
CA THR A 81 8.53 -5.86 -9.79
C THR A 81 7.36 -5.65 -8.84
N PRO A 82 6.93 -4.41 -8.57
CA PRO A 82 5.81 -4.17 -7.66
C PRO A 82 4.54 -4.78 -8.25
N SER A 83 3.90 -5.67 -7.49
CA SER A 83 2.60 -6.22 -7.84
C SER A 83 1.59 -5.07 -7.81
N GLY A 84 0.90 -4.82 -8.93
CA GLY A 84 0.03 -3.66 -9.10
C GLY A 84 0.30 -2.81 -10.35
N SER A 85 1.12 -3.28 -11.29
CA SER A 85 1.18 -2.65 -12.61
C SER A 85 -0.21 -2.74 -13.26
N ALA A 86 -0.81 -1.59 -13.58
CA ALA A 86 -2.06 -1.53 -14.33
C ALA A 86 -1.96 -2.38 -15.61
N GLY A 87 -2.80 -3.41 -15.67
CA GLY A 87 -3.14 -4.18 -16.87
C GLY A 87 -4.64 -4.21 -17.01
#